data_AF-A0A954MFY5-F1
#
_entry.id   AF-A0A954MFY5-F1
#
_cell.length_a   1.000
_cell.length_b   1.000
_cell.length_c   1.000
_cell.angle_alpha   90.00
_cell.angle_beta   90.00
_cell.angle_gamma   90.00
#
_symmetry.space_group_name_H-M   'P 1'
#
loop_
_entity.id
_entity.type
_entity.pdbx_description
1 polymer ?
#
loop_
_entity_poly.entity_id
_entity_poly.type
_entity_poly.pdbx_seq_one_letter_code
_entity_poly.pdbx_strand_id
1 'polypeptide(L)'
;MSFGFLKPEILSPESQHPKTALITGITGQDGSYLTELLLEKGYQVHGLVRRSSTLERSRLQHLYADSDVQGKRLLLHYADLDDPTTIRRIITRV
;
A
#
# COMPACT_ATOMS: atom_id res chain seq x y z
N MET A 1 16.01 -34.24 -30.19
CA MET A 1 16.46 -33.21 -29.23
C MET A 1 15.68 -31.93 -29.51
N SER A 2 14.63 -31.66 -28.74
CA SER A 2 13.82 -30.44 -28.88
C SER A 2 14.43 -29.37 -27.98
N PHE A 3 15.07 -28.36 -28.56
CA PHE A 3 15.49 -27.17 -27.84
C PHE A 3 14.25 -26.31 -27.58
N GLY A 4 13.77 -26.33 -26.34
CA GLY A 4 12.69 -25.47 -25.89
C GLY A 4 13.15 -24.01 -25.92
N PHE A 5 12.63 -23.24 -26.86
CA PHE A 5 12.71 -21.79 -26.84
C PHE A 5 11.95 -21.28 -25.60
N LEU A 6 12.69 -20.87 -24.57
CA LEU A 6 12.16 -20.07 -23.48
C LEU A 6 11.62 -18.77 -24.08
N LYS A 7 10.32 -18.52 -23.93
CA LYS A 7 9.71 -17.24 -24.27
C LYS A 7 10.35 -16.17 -23.37
N PRO A 8 10.93 -15.09 -23.91
CA PRO A 8 11.22 -13.91 -23.11
C PRO A 8 9.86 -13.35 -22.67
N GLU A 9 9.65 -13.30 -21.37
CA GLU A 9 8.48 -12.65 -20.78
C GLU A 9 8.62 -11.15 -21.05
N ILE A 10 8.06 -10.70 -22.19
CA ILE A 10 7.99 -9.29 -22.52
C ILE A 10 7.12 -8.64 -21.44
N LEU A 11 7.75 -7.94 -20.49
CA LEU A 11 7.02 -7.07 -19.56
C LEU A 11 6.15 -6.13 -20.39
N SER A 12 4.84 -6.23 -20.23
CA SER A 12 3.90 -5.34 -20.89
C SER A 12 4.12 -3.90 -20.41
N PRO A 13 3.98 -2.88 -21.28
CA PRO A 13 4.21 -1.47 -20.95
C PRO A 13 3.29 -0.91 -19.85
N GLU A 14 2.26 -1.66 -19.42
CA GLU A 14 1.44 -1.34 -18.24
C GLU A 14 2.21 -1.43 -16.91
N SER A 15 3.38 -2.06 -16.91
CA SER A 15 4.26 -2.22 -15.74
C SER A 15 5.01 -0.95 -15.32
N GLN A 16 4.79 0.19 -15.99
CA GLN A 16 5.49 1.45 -15.67
C GLN A 16 4.84 2.31 -14.58
N HIS A 17 3.67 1.91 -14.05
CA HIS A 17 3.08 2.55 -12.88
C HIS A 17 3.02 1.57 -11.71
N PRO A 18 3.51 1.95 -10.51
CA PRO A 18 3.36 1.13 -9.32
C PRO A 18 1.88 0.85 -9.09
N LYS A 19 1.52 -0.42 -8.93
CA LYS A 19 0.14 -0.81 -8.65
C LYS A 19 -0.31 -0.19 -7.33
N THR A 20 -1.55 0.27 -7.25
CA THR A 20 -2.08 0.92 -6.05
C THR A 20 -2.87 -0.08 -5.19
N ALA A 21 -2.67 -0.04 -3.88
CA ALA A 21 -3.41 -0.82 -2.89
C ALA A 21 -3.99 0.09 -1.81
N LEU A 22 -5.28 -0.06 -1.51
CA LEU A 22 -5.95 0.60 -0.39
C LEU A 22 -6.15 -0.41 0.75
N ILE A 23 -5.55 -0.15 1.91
CA ILE A 23 -5.62 -1.02 3.08
C ILE A 23 -6.45 -0.36 4.17
N THR A 24 -7.55 -1.02 4.51
CA THR A 24 -8.32 -0.73 5.73
C THR A 24 -7.73 -1.52 6.90
N GLY A 25 -7.72 -0.94 8.10
CA GLY A 25 -7.10 -1.61 9.26
C GLY A 25 -5.57 -1.67 9.20
N ILE A 26 -4.92 -0.71 8.53
CA ILE A 26 -3.46 -0.70 8.33
C ILE A 26 -2.66 -0.68 9.63
N THR A 27 -3.23 -0.17 10.72
CA THR A 27 -2.61 -0.13 12.05
C THR A 27 -2.72 -1.44 12.81
N GLY A 28 -3.52 -2.40 12.31
CA GLY A 28 -3.60 -3.75 12.88
C GLY A 28 -2.36 -4.58 12.56
N GLN A 29 -2.27 -5.77 13.17
CA GLN A 29 -1.16 -6.70 12.90
C GLN A 29 -1.13 -7.11 11.42
N ASP A 30 -2.21 -7.68 10.91
CA ASP A 30 -2.22 -8.18 9.53
C ASP A 30 -2.07 -7.05 8.51
N GLY A 31 -2.66 -5.88 8.81
CA GLY A 31 -2.53 -4.68 7.99
C GLY A 31 -1.09 -4.18 7.87
N SER A 32 -0.32 -4.20 8.96
CA SER A 32 1.08 -3.77 8.92
C SER A 32 1.95 -4.74 8.11
N TYR A 33 1.80 -6.05 8.34
CA TYR A 33 2.53 -7.08 7.57
C TYR A 33 2.18 -7.06 6.08
N LEU A 34 0.89 -6.88 5.75
CA LEU A 34 0.44 -6.76 4.37
C LEU A 34 1.03 -5.50 3.70
N THR A 35 1.13 -4.40 4.44
CA THR A 35 1.74 -3.15 3.94
C THR A 35 3.20 -3.35 3.57
N GLU A 36 3.97 -3.97 4.46
CA GLU A 36 5.39 -4.29 4.21
C GLU A 36 5.54 -5.14 2.94
N LEU A 37 4.79 -6.25 2.86
CA LEU A 37 4.81 -7.14 1.70
C LEU A 37 4.46 -6.44 0.38
N LEU A 38 3.47 -5.55 0.39
CA LEU A 38 3.06 -4.82 -0.81
C LEU A 38 4.07 -3.76 -1.22
N LEU A 39 4.68 -3.05 -0.27
CA LEU A 39 5.75 -2.09 -0.54
C LEU A 39 6.99 -2.78 -1.14
N GLU A 40 7.36 -3.96 -0.63
CA GLU A 40 8.43 -4.80 -1.20
C GLU A 40 8.13 -5.24 -2.63
N LYS A 41 6.85 -5.51 -2.95
CA LYS A 41 6.39 -5.83 -4.31
C LYS A 41 6.26 -4.61 -5.23
N GLY A 42 6.63 -3.42 -4.77
CA GLY A 42 6.61 -2.18 -5.56
C GLY A 42 5.23 -1.53 -5.67
N TYR A 43 4.30 -1.84 -4.78
CA TYR A 43 2.99 -1.16 -4.73
C TYR A 43 3.11 0.22 -4.10
N GLN A 44 2.22 1.13 -4.52
CA GLN A 44 1.86 2.30 -3.75
C GLN A 44 0.72 1.93 -2.80
N VAL A 45 0.93 2.09 -1.50
CA VAL A 45 -0.02 1.69 -0.47
C VAL A 45 -0.66 2.93 0.16
N HIS A 46 -1.99 2.94 0.14
CA HIS A 46 -2.82 3.91 0.83
C HIS A 46 -3.44 3.24 2.06
N GLY A 47 -3.20 3.77 3.25
CA GLY A 47 -3.71 3.22 4.50
C GLY A 47 -4.79 4.08 5.13
N LEU A 48 -5.84 3.47 5.66
CA LEU A 48 -6.84 4.17 6.46
C LEU A 48 -6.51 4.09 7.95
N VAL A 49 -6.51 5.24 8.62
CA VAL A 49 -6.25 5.38 10.05
C VAL A 49 -7.47 6.02 10.72
N ARG A 50 -7.98 5.44 11.81
CA ARG A 50 -9.06 6.07 12.60
C ARG A 50 -8.52 7.25 13.38
N ARG A 51 -9.31 8.30 13.58
CA ARG A 51 -8.88 9.46 14.39
C ARG A 51 -8.56 9.12 15.84
N SER A 52 -9.25 8.13 16.39
CA SER A 52 -9.08 7.66 17.77
C SER A 52 -7.98 6.61 17.93
N SER A 53 -7.37 6.12 16.85
CA SER A 53 -6.21 5.25 17.01
C SER A 53 -5.07 6.12 17.53
N THR A 54 -4.65 5.90 18.77
CA THR A 54 -3.26 6.16 19.12
C THR A 54 -2.47 5.44 18.03
N LEU A 55 -1.86 6.18 17.12
CA LEU A 55 -1.02 5.59 16.09
C LEU A 55 -0.01 4.75 16.87
N GLU A 56 -0.23 3.45 16.93
CA GLU A 56 0.70 2.44 17.45
C GLU A 56 1.83 2.43 16.43
N ARG A 57 2.61 3.53 16.44
CA ARG A 57 3.57 3.87 15.40
C ARG A 57 4.59 2.76 15.33
N SER A 58 4.92 2.07 16.41
CA SER A 58 6.01 1.09 16.48
C SER A 58 6.02 0.10 15.31
N ARG A 59 4.86 -0.43 14.90
CA ARG A 59 4.78 -1.42 13.81
C ARG A 59 5.06 -0.81 12.45
N LEU A 60 4.52 0.37 12.17
CA LEU A 60 4.77 1.09 10.90
C LEU A 60 5.98 2.03 10.99
N GLN A 61 6.61 2.19 12.15
CA GLN A 61 7.58 3.27 12.43
C GLN A 61 8.83 3.13 11.59
N HIS A 62 9.26 1.90 11.35
CA HIS A 62 10.43 1.61 10.53
C HIS A 62 10.15 1.96 9.05
N LEU A 63 8.93 1.75 8.54
CA LEU A 63 8.52 2.20 7.20
C LEU A 63 8.46 3.72 7.09
N TYR A 64 8.16 4.40 8.20
CA TYR A 64 8.19 5.85 8.30
C TYR A 64 9.60 6.43 8.41
N ALA A 65 10.56 5.66 8.92
CA ALA A 65 11.96 6.10 9.00
C ALA A 65 12.67 6.02 7.65
N ASP A 66 12.13 5.24 6.70
CA ASP A 66 12.63 5.15 5.35
C ASP A 66 12.09 6.29 4.47
N SER A 67 12.97 7.22 4.10
CA SER A 67 12.69 8.37 3.24
C SER A 67 12.28 8.01 1.80
N ASP A 68 12.52 6.79 1.34
CA ASP A 68 12.07 6.29 0.04
C ASP A 68 10.69 5.61 0.10
N VAL A 69 10.17 5.38 1.30
CA VAL A 69 8.83 4.83 1.54
C VAL A 69 7.87 5.94 1.98
N GLN A 70 8.27 6.73 2.97
CA GLN A 70 7.43 7.77 3.55
C GLN A 70 7.06 8.84 2.51
N GLY A 71 5.75 9.06 2.30
CA GLY A 71 5.24 10.13 1.45
C GLY A 71 5.40 9.93 -0.06
N LYS A 72 6.09 8.86 -0.49
CA LYS A 72 6.24 8.47 -1.90
C LYS A 72 5.44 7.21 -2.23
N ARG A 73 5.58 6.16 -1.40
CA ARG A 73 4.97 4.84 -1.61
C ARG A 73 3.98 4.45 -0.53
N LEU A 74 4.04 5.04 0.66
CA LEU A 74 3.04 4.87 1.72
C LEU A 74 2.35 6.19 2.05
N LEU A 75 1.03 6.24 1.90
CA LEU A 75 0.19 7.40 2.20
C LEU A 75 -0.91 7.02 3.21
N LEU A 76 -0.96 7.69 4.36
CA LEU A 76 -2.01 7.46 5.35
C LEU A 76 -3.11 8.53 5.29
N HIS A 77 -4.35 8.08 5.42
CA HIS A 77 -5.55 8.89 5.34
C HIS A 77 -6.40 8.70 6.59
N TYR A 78 -6.82 9.80 7.21
CA TYR A 78 -7.81 9.72 8.27
C TYR A 78 -9.19 9.44 7.68
N ALA A 79 -9.74 8.27 7.98
CA ALA A 79 -11.07 7.86 7.57
C ALA A 79 -11.65 6.83 8.55
N ASP A 80 -12.96 6.82 8.63
CA ASP A 80 -13.74 5.95 9.48
C ASP A 80 -14.69 5.16 8.58
N LEU A 81 -14.68 3.83 8.69
CA LEU A 81 -15.49 2.96 7.82
C LEU A 81 -17.00 3.15 8.05
N ASP A 82 -17.38 3.66 9.22
CA ASP A 82 -18.73 4.06 9.59
C ASP A 82 -19.13 5.45 9.07
N ASP A 83 -18.19 6.24 8.54
CA ASP A 83 -18.46 7.52 7.86
C ASP A 83 -18.29 7.38 6.34
N PRO A 84 -19.39 7.16 5.59
CA PRO A 84 -19.35 6.99 4.14
C PRO A 84 -18.82 8.21 3.40
N THR A 85 -18.89 9.40 4.00
CA THR A 85 -18.37 10.64 3.41
C THR A 85 -16.85 10.59 3.33
N THR A 86 -16.20 10.12 4.40
CA THR A 86 -14.74 10.00 4.43
C THR A 86 -14.25 8.92 3.47
N ILE A 87 -14.92 7.77 3.43
CA ILE A 87 -14.58 6.67 2.54
C ILE A 87 -14.73 7.06 1.07
N ARG A 88 -15.86 7.67 0.69
CA ARG A 88 -16.07 8.19 -0.67
C ARG A 88 -14.97 9.16 -1.09
N ARG A 89 -14.58 10.06 -0.20
CA ARG A 89 -13.51 11.03 -0.43
C ARG A 89 -12.16 10.36 -0.68
N ILE A 90 -11.82 9.30 0.07
CA ILE A 90 -10.56 8.58 -0.14
C ILE A 90 -10.60 7.78 -1.43
N ILE A 91 -11.65 6.99 -1.67
CA ILE A 91 -11.75 6.17 -2.89
C ILE A 91 -11.70 7.03 -4.16
N THR A 92 -12.23 8.26 -4.14
CA THR A 92 -12.18 9.16 -5.31
C THR A 92 -10.78 9.77 -5.53
N ARG A 93 -9.92 9.75 -4.51
CA ARG A 93 -8.58 10.35 -4.53
C ARG A 93 -7.48 9.35 -4.89
N VAL A 94 -7.70 8.06 -4.59
CA VAL A 94 -6.77 6.95 -4.81
C VAL A 94 -7.04 6.32 -6.16
#